data_AF-A0A966PX83-F1
#
_entry.id   AF-A0A966PX83-F1
#
_cell.length_a   1.000
_cell.length_b   1.000
_cell.length_c   1.000
_cell.angle_alpha   90.00
_cell.angle_beta   90.00
_cell.angle_gamma   90.00
#
_symmetry.space_group_name_H-M   'P 1'
#
loop_
_entity.id
_entity.type
_entity.pdbx_description
1 polymer ?
#
loop_
_entity_poly.entity_id
_entity_poly.type
_entity_poly.pdbx_seq_one_letter_code
_entity_poly.pdbx_strand_id
1 'polypeptide(L)'
;MILGGDGEHKRRLKKSRKQEEKTAARYKGSRNAGSGSGWMRKNDVRSHDFLIENKFTDNLKQYSVKIKDLIELEQRAIFEDRIPLLQFEIQKRRYVILTEDDFTSMLNG
;
A
#
# COMPACT_ATOMS: atom_id res chain seq x y z
N MET A 1 6.15 -24.98 24.63
CA MET A 1 5.52 -23.66 24.87
C MET A 1 6.10 -22.69 23.85
N ILE A 2 5.37 -22.38 22.77
CA ILE A 2 5.85 -21.57 21.63
C ILE A 2 5.64 -20.09 21.99
N LEU A 3 6.65 -19.45 22.58
CA LEU A 3 6.60 -18.05 23.03
C LEU A 3 7.30 -17.06 22.07
N GLY A 4 7.39 -17.39 20.77
CA GLY A 4 8.12 -16.57 19.79
C GLY A 4 7.26 -15.79 18.78
N GLY A 5 6.09 -16.30 18.40
CA GLY A 5 5.34 -15.80 17.22
C GLY A 5 4.57 -14.50 17.44
N ASP A 6 3.97 -14.33 18.62
CA ASP A 6 3.02 -13.23 18.87
C ASP A 6 3.70 -11.85 18.92
N GLY A 7 4.93 -11.79 19.44
CA GLY A 7 5.70 -10.55 19.55
C GLY A 7 6.13 -10.00 18.19
N GLU A 8 6.63 -10.87 17.32
CA GLU A 8 7.08 -10.47 15.98
C GLU A 8 5.91 -10.05 15.09
N HIS A 9 4.80 -10.77 15.15
CA HIS A 9 3.58 -10.42 14.42
C HIS A 9 3.06 -9.04 14.84
N LYS A 10 2.94 -8.78 16.16
CA LYS A 10 2.55 -7.46 16.69
C LYS A 10 3.50 -6.35 16.25
N ARG A 11 4.82 -6.61 16.27
CA ARG A 11 5.84 -5.65 15.81
C ARG A 11 5.65 -5.32 14.32
N ARG A 12 5.40 -6.32 13.47
CA ARG A 12 5.16 -6.14 12.05
C ARG A 12 3.89 -5.34 11.77
N LEU A 13 2.79 -5.65 12.46
CA LEU A 13 1.54 -4.86 12.36
C LEU A 13 1.76 -3.40 12.75
N LYS A 14 2.50 -3.14 13.84
CA LYS A 14 2.84 -1.78 14.26
C LYS A 14 3.66 -1.03 13.21
N LYS A 15 4.61 -1.70 12.55
CA LYS A 15 5.41 -1.11 11.45
C LYS A 15 4.54 -0.80 10.23
N SER A 16 3.68 -1.74 9.80
CA SER A 16 2.72 -1.54 8.70
C SER A 16 1.83 -0.33 8.98
N ARG A 17 1.23 -0.29 10.17
CA ARG A 17 0.40 0.83 10.61
C ARG A 17 1.12 2.17 10.51
N LYS A 18 2.37 2.24 10.97
CA LYS A 18 3.19 3.45 10.90
C LYS A 18 3.52 3.85 9.45
N GLN A 19 3.69 2.88 8.54
CA GLN A 19 3.89 3.15 7.11
C GLN A 19 2.64 3.78 6.49
N GLU A 20 1.47 3.25 6.80
CA GLU A 20 0.19 3.78 6.31
C GLU A 20 -0.06 5.20 6.84
N GLU A 21 0.25 5.48 8.11
CA GLU A 21 0.09 6.82 8.71
C GLU A 21 0.99 7.85 8.01
N LYS A 22 2.24 7.48 7.73
CA LYS A 22 3.16 8.31 6.95
C LYS A 22 2.68 8.52 5.51
N THR A 23 2.08 7.49 4.92
CA THR A 23 1.56 7.54 3.55
C THR A 23 0.37 8.51 3.48
N ALA A 24 -0.60 8.36 4.37
CA ALA A 24 -1.74 9.27 4.48
C ALA A 24 -1.28 10.73 4.66
N ALA A 25 -0.34 11.00 5.57
CA ALA A 25 0.20 12.35 5.74
C ALA A 25 0.88 12.90 4.46
N ARG A 26 1.63 12.05 3.75
CA ARG A 26 2.35 12.44 2.53
C ARG A 26 1.42 12.77 1.37
N TYR A 27 0.42 11.94 1.14
CA TYR A 27 -0.52 12.08 0.01
C TYR A 27 -1.77 12.89 0.39
N LYS A 28 -1.76 13.59 1.54
CA LYS A 28 -2.92 14.33 2.08
C LYS A 28 -4.19 13.47 2.09
N GLY A 29 -4.01 12.19 2.39
CA GLY A 29 -5.04 11.18 2.37
C GLY A 29 -5.48 10.75 3.77
N SER A 30 -6.37 9.77 3.80
CA SER A 30 -6.83 9.10 5.01
C SER A 30 -6.57 7.60 4.95
N ARG A 31 -6.27 7.01 6.11
CA ARG A 31 -6.17 5.57 6.24
C ARG A 31 -7.53 4.93 6.30
N ASN A 32 -7.62 3.71 5.83
CA ASN A 32 -8.82 2.91 5.95
C ASN A 32 -8.84 2.13 7.27
N ALA A 33 -9.91 2.30 8.04
CA ALA A 33 -10.14 1.50 9.24
C ALA A 33 -10.31 0.03 8.83
N GLY A 34 -9.44 -0.85 9.35
CA GLY A 34 -9.49 -2.28 9.05
C GLY A 34 -8.59 -2.74 7.88
N SER A 35 -7.59 -1.97 7.48
CA SER A 35 -6.50 -2.48 6.62
C SER A 35 -5.92 -3.76 7.22
N GLY A 36 -6.11 -4.89 6.52
CA GLY A 36 -5.70 -6.23 6.98
C GLY A 36 -6.82 -7.14 7.53
N SER A 37 -8.02 -6.63 7.79
CA SER A 37 -9.20 -7.43 8.14
C SER A 37 -10.14 -7.51 6.95
N GLY A 38 -10.37 -8.71 6.44
CA GLY A 38 -11.03 -8.95 5.16
C GLY A 38 -12.41 -8.31 4.97
N TRP A 39 -12.70 -8.08 3.69
CA TRP A 39 -14.00 -7.90 3.03
C TRP A 39 -14.55 -6.50 2.76
N MET A 40 -14.51 -5.51 3.67
CA MET A 40 -15.27 -4.26 3.38
C MET A 40 -14.47 -3.10 2.80
N ARG A 41 -13.17 -2.92 3.09
CA ARG A 41 -12.31 -1.90 2.47
C ARG A 41 -10.85 -2.33 2.51
N LYS A 42 -10.30 -2.82 1.39
CA LYS A 42 -9.01 -3.54 1.40
C LYS A 42 -7.77 -2.65 1.26
N ASN A 43 -7.84 -1.56 0.50
CA ASN A 43 -6.65 -0.73 0.27
C ASN A 43 -6.36 0.14 1.49
N ASP A 44 -5.12 0.58 1.66
CA ASP A 44 -4.67 1.10 2.97
C ASP A 44 -4.89 2.60 3.13
N VAL A 45 -4.67 3.37 2.06
CA VAL A 45 -4.78 4.83 2.07
C VAL A 45 -5.53 5.34 0.84
N ARG A 46 -6.38 6.35 1.04
CA ARG A 46 -7.05 7.08 -0.04
C ARG A 46 -6.66 8.55 0.01
N SER A 47 -6.32 9.10 -1.15
CA SER A 47 -6.14 10.55 -1.33
C SER A 47 -7.15 11.07 -2.35
N HIS A 48 -7.02 12.34 -2.74
CA HIS A 48 -7.82 12.89 -3.82
C HIS A 48 -7.58 12.10 -5.12
N ASP A 49 -6.31 11.97 -5.51
CA ASP A 49 -5.94 11.40 -6.82
C ASP A 49 -5.67 9.88 -6.76
N PHE A 50 -5.24 9.36 -5.60
CA PHE A 50 -4.72 7.98 -5.50
C PHE A 50 -5.51 7.06 -4.57
N LEU A 51 -5.67 5.82 -5.00
CA LEU A 51 -5.99 4.67 -4.15
C LEU A 51 -4.70 3.90 -3.90
N ILE A 52 -4.25 3.86 -2.64
CA ILE A 52 -2.90 3.42 -2.29
C ILE A 52 -2.94 2.09 -1.52
N GLU A 53 -2.23 1.09 -2.03
CA GLU A 53 -1.92 -0.15 -1.33
C GLU A 53 -0.51 -0.07 -0.73
N ASN A 54 -0.38 -0.20 0.59
CA ASN A 54 0.89 -0.24 1.29
C ASN A 54 1.34 -1.68 1.53
N LYS A 55 2.53 -2.01 1.01
CA LYS A 55 3.17 -3.29 1.27
C LYS A 55 4.39 -3.10 2.13
N PHE A 56 4.38 -3.79 3.26
CA PHE A 56 5.50 -3.85 4.19
C PHE A 56 6.30 -5.14 3.98
N THR A 57 7.62 -5.01 3.93
CA THR A 57 8.56 -6.14 3.86
C THR A 57 9.68 -5.93 4.88
N ASP A 58 10.05 -6.99 5.60
CA ASP A 58 11.29 -7.01 6.41
C ASP A 58 12.49 -7.48 5.56
N ASN A 59 12.29 -7.88 4.29
CA ASN A 59 13.36 -8.26 3.38
C ASN A 59 14.10 -7.00 2.88
N LEU A 60 15.42 -6.98 3.03
CA LEU A 60 16.28 -5.87 2.63
C LEU A 60 16.89 -6.01 1.22
N LYS A 61 16.72 -7.16 0.56
CA LYS A 61 17.36 -7.46 -0.73
C LYS A 61 16.40 -7.35 -1.90
N GLN A 62 15.14 -7.77 -1.72
CA GLN A 62 14.14 -7.76 -2.78
C GLN A 62 12.73 -7.57 -2.25
N TYR A 63 11.85 -7.11 -3.14
CA TYR A 63 10.41 -7.13 -2.98
C TYR A 63 9.79 -7.71 -4.26
N SER A 64 8.93 -8.71 -4.12
CA SER A 64 8.25 -9.36 -5.25
C SER A 64 6.83 -8.85 -5.36
N VAL A 65 6.45 -8.41 -6.56
CA VAL A 65 5.11 -7.92 -6.86
C VAL A 65 4.33 -9.02 -7.58
N LYS A 66 3.10 -9.25 -7.16
CA LYS A 66 2.19 -10.20 -7.80
C LYS A 66 1.25 -9.45 -8.71
N ILE A 67 1.12 -9.89 -9.96
CA ILE A 67 0.21 -9.27 -10.93
C ILE A 67 -1.25 -9.24 -10.44
N LYS A 68 -1.68 -10.28 -9.71
CA LYS A 68 -3.01 -10.33 -9.09
C LYS A 68 -3.26 -9.14 -8.15
N ASP A 69 -2.27 -8.74 -7.36
CA ASP A 69 -2.41 -7.63 -6.41
C ASP A 69 -2.55 -6.29 -7.16
N LEU A 70 -1.85 -6.13 -8.29
CA LEU A 70 -1.95 -4.95 -9.14
C LEU A 70 -3.32 -4.85 -9.83
N ILE A 71 -3.79 -5.94 -10.44
CA ILE A 71 -5.11 -5.99 -11.10
C ILE A 71 -6.23 -5.72 -10.09
N GLU A 72 -6.17 -6.31 -8.89
CA GLU A 72 -7.18 -6.06 -7.86
C GLU A 72 -7.16 -4.61 -7.35
N LEU A 73 -5.98 -3.98 -7.29
CA LEU A 73 -5.84 -2.57 -6.92
C LEU A 73 -6.42 -1.65 -8.00
N GLU A 74 -6.06 -1.89 -9.25
CA GLU A 74 -6.53 -1.16 -10.43
C GLU A 74 -8.06 -1.19 -10.54
N GLN A 75 -8.66 -2.38 -10.50
CA GLN A 75 -10.11 -2.53 -10.56
C GLN A 75 -10.82 -1.70 -9.50
N ARG A 76 -10.29 -1.66 -8.27
CA ARG A 76 -10.88 -0.86 -7.17
C ARG A 76 -10.69 0.63 -7.38
N ALA A 77 -9.53 1.04 -7.87
CA ALA A 77 -9.20 2.43 -8.12
C ALA A 77 -10.16 3.03 -9.16
N ILE A 78 -10.48 2.26 -10.20
CA ILE A 78 -11.48 2.62 -11.23
C ILE A 78 -12.86 2.88 -10.62
N PHE A 79 -13.36 1.99 -9.74
CA PHE A 79 -14.66 2.20 -9.07
C PHE A 79 -14.69 3.43 -8.16
N GLU A 80 -13.52 3.94 -7.80
CA GLU A 80 -13.34 5.05 -6.88
C GLU A 80 -12.89 6.34 -7.57
N ASP A 81 -12.81 6.35 -8.90
CA ASP A 81 -12.28 7.44 -9.73
C ASP A 81 -10.91 7.93 -9.24
N ARG A 82 -9.99 6.97 -9.03
CA ARG A 82 -8.64 7.21 -8.52
C ARG A 82 -7.61 6.45 -9.33
N ILE A 83 -6.38 6.92 -9.29
CA ILE A 83 -5.22 6.25 -9.86
C ILE A 83 -4.71 5.17 -8.87
N PRO A 84 -4.52 3.92 -9.32
CA PRO A 84 -3.97 2.86 -8.48
C PRO A 84 -2.49 3.09 -8.18
N LEU A 85 -2.09 2.98 -6.91
CA LEU A 85 -0.69 3.15 -6.51
C LEU A 85 -0.28 2.11 -5.47
N LEU A 86 0.60 1.17 -5.85
CA LEU A 86 1.20 0.23 -4.90
C LEU A 86 2.50 0.84 -4.34
N GLN A 87 2.60 1.00 -3.02
CA GLN A 87 3.77 1.56 -2.35
C GLN A 87 4.44 0.54 -1.45
N PHE A 88 5.76 0.41 -1.55
CA PHE A 88 6.57 -0.38 -0.62
C PHE A 88 7.85 0.34 -0.20
N GLU A 89 8.47 -0.14 0.89
CA GLU A 89 9.75 0.36 1.38
C GLU A 89 10.77 -0.78 1.46
N ILE A 90 11.97 -0.56 0.93
CA ILE A 90 13.10 -1.48 1.03
C ILE A 90 14.41 -0.69 1.18
N GLN A 91 15.30 -1.13 2.09
CA GLN A 91 16.52 -0.39 2.45
C GLN A 91 16.29 1.12 2.73
N LYS A 92 15.21 1.46 3.44
CA LYS A 92 14.81 2.86 3.75
C LYS A 92 14.49 3.71 2.51
N ARG A 93 14.38 3.11 1.33
CA ARG A 93 13.92 3.75 0.10
C ARG A 93 12.47 3.37 -0.15
N ARG A 94 11.66 4.35 -0.56
CA ARG A 94 10.25 4.14 -0.90
C ARG A 94 10.11 4.07 -2.42
N TYR A 95 9.34 3.09 -2.86
CA TYR A 95 9.02 2.87 -4.25
C TYR A 95 7.51 2.88 -4.42
N VAL A 96 7.07 3.31 -5.60
CA VAL A 96 5.70 3.26 -6.04
C VAL A 96 5.62 2.53 -7.36
N ILE A 97 4.51 1.86 -7.60
CA ILE A 97 4.19 1.20 -8.87
C ILE A 97 2.80 1.68 -9.28
N LEU A 98 2.71 2.08 -10.54
CA LEU A 98 1.52 2.45 -11.29
C LEU A 98 1.73 1.94 -12.72
N THR A 99 0.66 1.95 -13.52
CA THR A 99 0.80 1.57 -14.94
C THR A 99 1.56 2.64 -15.72
N GLU A 100 2.10 2.28 -16.87
CA GLU A 100 2.74 3.25 -17.77
C GLU A 100 1.73 4.28 -18.28
N ASP A 101 0.49 3.87 -18.53
CA ASP A 101 -0.60 4.75 -18.96
C ASP A 101 -0.95 5.78 -17.87
N ASP A 102 -1.05 5.35 -16.61
CA ASP A 102 -1.28 6.25 -15.46
C ASP A 102 -0.12 7.25 -15.32
N PHE A 103 1.12 6.77 -15.43
CA PHE A 103 2.30 7.63 -15.34
C PHE A 103 2.33 8.66 -16.48
N THR A 104 2.04 8.22 -17.70
CA THR A 104 2.00 9.09 -18.88
C THR A 104 0.89 10.14 -18.77
N SER A 105 -0.28 9.75 -18.25
CA SER A 105 -1.39 10.67 -18.00
C SER A 105 -1.01 11.80 -17.04
N MET A 106 -0.15 11.52 -16.04
CA MET A 106 0.35 12.55 -15.12
C MET A 106 1.36 13.52 -15.76
N LEU A 107 2.08 13.11 -16.82
CA LEU A 107 3.04 13.99 -17.49
C LEU A 107 2.37 15.00 -18.42
N ASN A 108 1.18 14.66 -18.90
CA ASN A 108 0.41 15.48 -19.86
C ASN A 108 -0.65 16.36 -19.18
N GLY A 109 -0.68 16.38 -17.84
CA GLY A 109 -1.58 17.17 -17.01
C GLY A 109 -0.99 18.52 -16.58
#